data_AF-A0A7C1FTV9-F1
#
_entry.id   AF-A0A7C1FTV9-F1
#
_cell.length_a   1.000
_cell.length_b   1.000
_cell.length_c   1.000
_cell.angle_alpha   90.00
_cell.angle_beta   90.00
_cell.angle_gamma   90.00
#
_symmetry.space_group_name_H-M   'P 1'
#
loop_
_entity.id
_entity.type
_entity.pdbx_description
1 polymer ?
#
loop_
_entity_poly.entity_id
_entity_poly.type
_entity_poly.pdbx_seq_one_letter_code
_entity_poly.pdbx_strand_id
1 'polypeptide(L)'
;MTHQDQKANGSVRPNAHDLHKALRWLMAGVCMSGIVFRPECTWTPESLMFAALLWSWSDEKTLIERFAIARKIIIRCYEEQAQPAGSYQAFIKMCVHLDCRWKTWSDQP
;
A
#
# COMPACT_ATOMS: atom_id res chain seq x y z
N MET A 1 -8.29 -28.27 -40.07
CA MET A 1 -7.30 -27.30 -39.57
C MET A 1 -7.72 -26.88 -38.18
N THR A 2 -7.09 -27.47 -37.17
CA THR A 2 -7.42 -27.25 -35.76
C THR A 2 -6.51 -26.15 -35.26
N HIS A 3 -7.01 -24.91 -35.20
CA HIS A 3 -6.34 -23.85 -34.45
C HIS A 3 -6.40 -24.25 -32.98
N GLN A 4 -5.37 -24.95 -32.50
CA GLN A 4 -5.11 -25.05 -31.08
C GLN A 4 -4.80 -23.64 -30.61
N ASP A 5 -5.78 -23.06 -29.91
CA ASP A 5 -5.60 -21.89 -29.08
C ASP A 5 -4.50 -22.25 -28.08
N GLN A 6 -3.29 -21.79 -28.41
CA GLN A 6 -2.10 -21.97 -27.63
C GLN A 6 -2.38 -21.21 -26.34
N LYS A 7 -2.88 -21.93 -25.32
CA LYS A 7 -3.03 -21.42 -23.96
C LYS A 7 -1.72 -20.76 -23.63
N ALA A 8 -1.72 -19.43 -23.71
CA ALA A 8 -0.66 -18.62 -23.22
C ALA A 8 -0.54 -19.01 -21.76
N ASN A 9 0.49 -19.79 -21.45
CA ASN A 9 1.01 -19.96 -20.10
C ASN A 9 1.61 -18.60 -19.68
N GLY A 10 0.79 -17.55 -19.71
CA GLY A 10 1.08 -16.30 -19.04
C GLY A 10 0.86 -16.61 -17.58
N SER A 11 1.94 -16.85 -16.86
CA SER A 11 1.95 -16.84 -15.41
C SER A 11 1.20 -15.59 -14.94
N VAL A 12 -0.05 -15.73 -14.49
CA VAL A 12 -0.86 -14.66 -13.92
C VAL A 12 -0.34 -14.35 -12.50
N ARG A 13 0.96 -14.07 -12.40
CA ARG A 13 1.68 -13.64 -11.21
C ARG A 13 2.92 -12.82 -11.62
N PRO A 14 2.77 -11.54 -12.03
CA PRO A 14 3.83 -10.57 -11.74
C PRO A 14 3.34 -9.22 -11.19
N ASN A 15 2.11 -8.80 -11.46
CA ASN A 15 1.70 -7.40 -11.24
C ASN A 15 1.82 -6.93 -9.79
N ALA A 16 1.44 -7.76 -8.81
CA ALA A 16 1.52 -7.37 -7.39
C ALA A 16 2.97 -7.32 -6.87
N HIS A 17 3.82 -8.22 -7.36
CA HIS A 17 5.23 -8.28 -6.98
C HIS A 17 6.02 -7.12 -7.60
N ASP A 18 5.78 -6.82 -8.88
CA ASP A 18 6.41 -5.69 -9.55
C ASP A 18 5.94 -4.35 -9.00
N LEU A 19 4.64 -4.24 -8.67
CA LEU A 19 4.10 -3.07 -7.97
C LEU A 19 4.75 -2.90 -6.60
N HIS A 20 4.86 -3.98 -5.83
CA HIS A 20 5.54 -3.94 -4.53
C HIS A 20 6.99 -3.47 -4.66
N LYS A 21 7.71 -3.97 -5.67
CA LYS A 21 9.09 -3.57 -5.95
C LYS A 21 9.19 -2.09 -6.34
N ALA A 22 8.29 -1.61 -7.19
CA ALA A 22 8.24 -0.20 -7.60
C ALA A 22 7.92 0.72 -6.40
N LEU A 23 6.96 0.33 -5.57
CA LEU A 23 6.61 1.03 -4.35
C LEU A 23 7.79 1.08 -3.36
N ARG A 24 8.47 -0.05 -3.16
CA ARG A 24 9.68 -0.11 -2.32
C ARG A 24 10.81 0.76 -2.87
N TRP A 25 10.99 0.77 -4.19
CA TRP A 25 11.97 1.65 -4.83
C TRP A 25 11.64 3.13 -4.63
N LEU A 26 10.37 3.51 -4.78
CA LEU A 26 9.89 4.87 -4.51
C LEU A 26 10.15 5.30 -3.07
N MET A 27 10.05 4.37 -2.12
CA MET A 27 10.27 4.64 -0.69
C MET A 27 11.70 4.37 -0.21
N ALA A 28 12.65 4.05 -1.08
CA ALA A 28 14.01 3.66 -0.66
C ALA A 28 14.76 4.78 0.08
N GLY A 29 14.36 6.05 -0.09
CA GLY A 29 14.91 7.20 0.64
C GLY A 29 14.11 7.60 1.89
N VAL A 30 13.04 6.89 2.22
CA VAL A 30 12.12 7.25 3.31
C VAL A 30 12.53 6.54 4.60
N CYS A 31 13.03 7.29 5.58
CA CYS A 31 13.35 6.74 6.90
C CYS A 31 12.07 6.57 7.74
N MET A 32 11.65 5.33 7.97
CA MET A 32 10.43 5.00 8.72
C MET A 32 10.69 4.62 10.19
N SER A 33 11.94 4.68 10.66
CA SER A 33 12.36 4.23 11.99
C SER A 33 11.75 5.00 13.16
N GLY A 34 11.19 6.18 12.90
CA GLY A 34 10.45 6.96 13.91
C GLY A 34 8.99 6.54 14.09
N ILE A 35 8.39 5.78 13.17
CA ILE A 35 6.95 5.52 13.19
C ILE A 35 6.67 4.25 14.00
N VAL A 36 6.30 4.44 15.26
CA VAL A 36 5.90 3.33 16.14
C VAL A 36 4.38 3.28 16.21
N PHE A 37 3.80 2.20 15.69
CA PHE A 37 2.39 1.93 15.89
C PHE A 37 2.15 1.21 17.21
N ARG A 38 0.90 1.29 17.68
CA ARG A 38 0.44 0.48 18.80
C ARG A 38 0.61 -1.02 18.46
N PRO A 39 0.91 -1.88 19.44
CA PRO A 39 1.12 -3.31 19.20
C PRO A 39 -0.13 -4.02 18.66
N GLU A 40 -1.33 -3.47 18.87
CA GLU A 40 -2.59 -3.97 18.30
C GLU A 40 -2.83 -3.51 16.85
N CYS A 41 -1.96 -2.66 16.31
CA CYS A 41 -2.06 -2.17 14.94
C CYS A 41 -1.52 -3.21 13.97
N THR A 42 -2.38 -3.72 13.10
CA THR A 42 -1.98 -4.65 12.03
C THR A 42 -1.30 -3.96 10.84
N TRP A 43 -1.20 -2.63 10.86
CA TRP A 43 -0.49 -1.87 9.82
C TRP A 43 0.98 -1.69 10.19
N THR A 44 1.87 -2.03 9.27
CA THR A 44 3.27 -1.59 9.31
C THR A 44 3.44 -0.23 8.64
N PRO A 45 4.45 0.57 9.00
CA PRO A 45 4.71 1.88 8.37
C PRO A 45 4.83 1.79 6.85
N GLU A 46 5.49 0.74 6.35
CA GLU A 46 5.64 0.47 4.92
C GLU A 46 4.27 0.21 4.26
N SER A 47 3.46 -0.70 4.83
CA SER A 47 2.15 -1.07 4.29
C SER A 47 1.15 0.09 4.30
N LEU A 48 1.21 0.95 5.32
CA LEU A 48 0.35 2.11 5.44
C LEU A 48 0.72 3.19 4.42
N MET A 49 2.02 3.44 4.22
CA MET A 49 2.48 4.38 3.21
C MET A 49 2.11 3.93 1.79
N PHE A 50 2.30 2.65 1.49
CA PHE A 50 1.85 2.10 0.21
C PHE A 50 0.33 2.22 0.04
N ALA A 51 -0.45 1.93 1.08
CA ALA A 51 -1.90 2.13 1.05
C ALA A 51 -2.26 3.61 0.84
N ALA A 52 -1.56 4.54 1.49
CA ALA A 52 -1.78 5.98 1.34
C ALA A 52 -1.47 6.47 -0.07
N LEU A 53 -0.35 6.02 -0.67
CA LEU A 53 0.02 6.33 -2.05
C LEU A 53 -1.00 5.81 -3.06
N LEU A 54 -1.40 4.55 -2.91
CA LEU A 54 -2.44 3.95 -3.76
C LEU A 54 -3.79 4.65 -3.57
N TRP A 55 -4.12 5.03 -2.34
CA TRP A 55 -5.34 5.78 -2.02
C TRP A 55 -5.34 7.18 -2.62
N SER A 56 -4.22 7.90 -2.57
CA SER A 56 -4.09 9.25 -3.15
C SER A 56 -4.12 9.26 -4.67
N TRP A 57 -3.60 8.21 -5.31
CA TRP A 57 -3.55 8.11 -6.77
C TRP A 57 -4.77 7.38 -7.37
N SER A 58 -5.65 6.82 -6.54
CA SER A 58 -6.84 6.14 -7.03
C SER A 58 -7.87 7.14 -7.58
N ASP A 59 -8.38 6.87 -8.78
CA ASP A 59 -9.41 7.68 -9.46
C ASP A 59 -10.84 7.33 -9.04
N GLU A 60 -11.01 6.45 -8.04
CA GLU A 60 -12.32 5.97 -7.63
C GLU A 60 -13.19 7.09 -7.06
N LYS A 61 -14.51 6.99 -7.21
CA LYS A 61 -15.41 8.11 -6.92
C LYS A 61 -15.53 8.44 -5.43
N THR A 62 -15.35 7.44 -4.56
CA THR A 62 -15.46 7.65 -3.11
C THR A 62 -14.16 7.31 -2.37
N LEU A 63 -13.82 8.11 -1.36
CA LEU A 63 -12.61 7.92 -0.56
C LEU A 63 -12.59 6.57 0.18
N ILE A 64 -13.75 6.02 0.48
CA ILE A 64 -13.90 4.71 1.15
C ILE A 64 -13.62 3.57 0.15
N GLU A 65 -14.11 3.67 -1.09
CA GLU A 65 -13.81 2.69 -2.14
C GLU A 65 -12.33 2.70 -2.50
N ARG A 66 -11.71 3.89 -2.62
CA ARG A 66 -10.25 4.04 -2.77
C ARG A 66 -9.51 3.27 -1.69
N PHE A 67 -9.94 3.39 -0.44
CA PHE A 67 -9.30 2.72 0.69
C PHE A 67 -9.52 1.20 0.63
N ALA A 68 -10.73 0.75 0.30
CA ALA A 68 -11.02 -0.68 0.16
C ALA A 68 -10.17 -1.33 -0.94
N ILE A 69 -9.96 -0.63 -2.06
CA ILE A 69 -9.13 -1.09 -3.18
C ILE A 69 -7.65 -1.07 -2.80
N ALA A 70 -7.15 0.03 -2.24
CA ALA A 70 -5.77 0.14 -1.77
C ALA A 70 -5.45 -0.97 -0.75
N ARG A 71 -6.32 -1.20 0.24
CA ARG A 71 -6.18 -2.27 1.23
C ARG A 71 -6.15 -3.66 0.58
N LYS A 72 -7.00 -3.92 -0.42
CA LYS A 72 -6.97 -5.19 -1.18
C LYS A 72 -5.65 -5.38 -1.92
N ILE A 73 -5.09 -4.32 -2.50
CA ILE A 73 -3.79 -4.37 -3.19
C ILE A 73 -2.68 -4.65 -2.18
N ILE A 74 -2.66 -3.97 -1.04
CA ILE A 74 -1.68 -4.22 0.02
C ILE A 74 -1.74 -5.65 0.55
N ILE A 75 -2.95 -6.18 0.80
CA ILE A 75 -3.11 -7.59 1.21
C ILE A 75 -2.51 -8.55 0.17
N ARG A 76 -2.64 -8.25 -1.13
CA ARG A 76 -2.03 -9.05 -2.19
C ARG A 76 -0.52 -8.88 -2.30
N CYS A 77 0.02 -7.70 -1.98
CA CYS A 77 1.46 -7.44 -1.99
C CYS A 77 2.17 -8.08 -0.78
N TYR A 78 1.46 -8.23 0.35
CA TYR A 78 2.00 -8.76 1.59
C TYR A 78 1.29 -10.04 2.02
N GLU A 79 1.31 -11.09 1.17
CA GLU A 79 0.58 -12.36 1.35
C GLU A 79 0.64 -12.97 2.78
N GLU A 80 1.63 -12.61 3.60
CA GLU A 80 1.86 -13.09 4.98
C GLU A 80 1.48 -12.11 6.12
N GLN A 81 1.09 -10.86 5.83
CA GLN A 81 0.74 -9.91 6.90
C GLN A 81 -0.72 -10.08 7.38
N ALA A 82 -0.91 -10.00 8.70
CA ALA A 82 -2.22 -9.98 9.33
C ALA A 82 -3.12 -8.93 8.64
N GLN A 83 -4.36 -9.30 8.31
CA GLN A 83 -5.26 -8.44 7.55
C GLN A 83 -5.28 -7.02 8.17
N PRO A 84 -4.85 -5.99 7.41
CA PRO A 84 -4.78 -4.64 7.95
C PRO A 84 -6.15 -4.19 8.44
N ALA A 85 -6.24 -3.47 9.56
CA ALA A 85 -7.53 -3.10 10.15
C ALA A 85 -8.42 -2.37 9.12
N GLY A 86 -9.68 -2.81 8.96
CA GLY A 86 -10.59 -2.33 7.91
C GLY A 86 -11.26 -0.97 8.17
N SER A 87 -10.89 -0.27 9.24
CA SER A 87 -11.51 1.01 9.58
C SER A 87 -10.90 2.17 8.78
N TYR A 88 -11.68 2.74 7.87
CA TYR A 88 -11.30 3.94 7.10
C TYR A 88 -10.97 5.14 8.00
N GLN A 89 -11.72 5.34 9.10
CA GLN A 89 -11.45 6.44 10.03
C GLN A 89 -10.10 6.29 10.74
N ALA A 90 -9.73 5.05 11.10
CA ALA A 90 -8.44 4.78 11.70
C ALA A 90 -7.32 5.01 10.67
N PHE A 91 -7.51 4.57 9.42
CA PHE A 91 -6.57 4.82 8.33
C PHE A 91 -6.30 6.32 8.12
N ILE A 92 -7.34 7.15 7.99
CA ILE A 92 -7.16 8.61 7.82
C ILE A 92 -6.43 9.24 9.01
N LYS A 93 -6.75 8.84 10.25
CA LYS A 93 -6.03 9.32 11.44
C LYS A 93 -4.54 8.99 11.38
N MET A 94 -4.20 7.77 10.93
CA MET A 94 -2.81 7.38 10.78
C MET A 94 -2.12 8.15 9.64
N CYS A 95 -2.80 8.39 8.51
CA CYS A 95 -2.28 9.18 7.40
C CYS A 95 -1.99 10.62 7.80
N VAL A 96 -2.91 11.28 8.52
CA VAL A 96 -2.70 12.66 9.03
C VAL A 96 -1.52 12.71 10.01
N HIS A 97 -1.40 11.69 10.89
CA HIS A 97 -0.26 11.61 11.79
C HIS A 97 1.07 11.42 11.05
N LEU A 98 1.06 10.64 9.96
CA LEU A 98 2.22 10.47 9.10
C LEU A 98 2.59 11.75 8.36
N ASP A 99 1.63 12.50 7.82
CA ASP A 99 1.89 13.74 7.09
C ASP A 99 2.53 14.81 7.99
N CYS A 100 2.04 14.98 9.22
CA CYS A 100 2.67 15.88 10.19
C CYS A 100 4.12 15.46 10.52
N ARG A 101 4.40 14.16 10.55
CA ARG A 101 5.74 13.61 10.80
C ARG A 101 6.65 13.71 9.57
N TRP A 102 6.09 13.58 8.37
CA TRP A 102 6.82 13.74 7.11
C TRP A 102 7.24 15.19 6.89
N LYS A 103 6.32 16.13 7.13
CA LYS A 103 6.55 17.58 6.98
C LYS A 103 7.64 18.08 7.93
N THR A 104 7.64 17.59 9.17
CA THR A 104 8.69 17.90 10.15
C THR A 104 10.08 17.36 9.79
N TRP A 105 10.18 16.34 8.93
CA TRP A 105 11.45 15.84 8.39
C TRP A 105 11.89 16.53 7.10
N SER A 106 10.95 16.91 6.23
CA SER A 106 11.25 17.66 4.99
C SER A 106 11.80 19.07 5.27
N ASP A 107 11.60 19.60 6.47
CA ASP A 107 12.11 20.89 6.93
C ASP A 107 13.45 20.78 7.70
N GLN A 108 14.03 19.57 7.85
CA GLN A 108 15.39 19.43 8.39
C GLN A 108 16.43 19.60 7.26
N PRO A 109 17.38 20.55 7.40
CA PRO A 109 18.37 20.87 6.38
C PRO A 109 19.44 19.78 6.18
#